data_AF-A0A6A6HDA8-F1
#
_entry.id   AF-A0A6A6HDA8-F1
#
_cell.length_a   1.000
_cell.length_b   1.000
_cell.length_c   1.000
_cell.angle_alpha   90.00
_cell.angle_beta   90.00
_cell.angle_gamma   90.00
#
_symmetry.space_group_name_H-M   'P 1'
#
loop_
_entity.id
_entity.type
_entity.pdbx_description
1 polymer ?
#
loop_
_entity_poly.entity_id
_entity_poly.type
_entity_poly.pdbx_seq_one_letter_code
_entity_poly.pdbx_strand_id
1 'polypeptide(L)'
;SASLLPSLHVNAPTGIGLKSRNLSIIPPEDHEIEIFPLKTEFKPAGFLHGTKGKLLGKGASAHVHLMVRRQGPSNQLFAVKEFRSRGTNESKGDYTRKVHSEYRIAASLHHPNVVTTVALCTSSSRGGGCRWNHVMEYCAGGELFALINKRYFTPLDASCLWKQLLHGVYYLHTKGVAHRDIKPENLLLAASGCLKIADFGVADVFDGGWEGGIGGDTDGDGRSGKVRKCKPGICGSVPYMAPEVLARDREYDPRPLDVWSCAIVFFALRFYGSPWHAANAEHATYARFKKGWDEWSWSHPDGKIPDPSAVNAEDLPPCGPLFQALQKPALKRLLLKMMHPDPEKRITIENVVKTGFVRHIDCCVEEGVPRLRQVDPEKSLKGLYEVKKEHCHLPPK
;
A
#
# COMPACT_ATOMS: atom_id res chain seq x y z
N SER A 1 17.92 -5.88 27.55
CA SER A 1 18.06 -4.41 27.53
C SER A 1 16.86 -3.76 26.83
N ALA A 2 15.66 -3.91 27.40
CA ALA A 2 14.38 -3.71 26.69
C ALA A 2 13.54 -2.51 27.19
N SER A 3 14.15 -1.39 27.61
CA SER A 3 13.43 -0.31 28.32
C SER A 3 13.73 1.13 27.86
N LEU A 4 14.15 1.37 26.61
CA LEU A 4 14.51 2.72 26.14
C LEU A 4 13.52 3.39 25.17
N LEU A 5 12.39 2.75 24.84
CA LEU A 5 11.37 3.37 23.98
C LEU A 5 10.08 3.56 24.79
N PRO A 6 9.48 4.76 24.82
CA PRO A 6 8.10 4.92 25.23
C PRO A 6 7.24 3.92 24.46
N SER A 7 6.24 3.32 25.11
CA SER A 7 5.30 2.40 24.48
C SER A 7 4.65 3.08 23.28
N LEU A 8 5.11 2.72 22.07
CA LEU A 8 4.51 3.12 20.80
C LEU A 8 3.20 2.34 20.65
N HIS A 9 2.20 2.62 21.48
CA HIS A 9 0.87 2.02 21.38
C HIS A 9 -0.13 3.10 21.04
N VAL A 10 -0.30 3.33 19.74
CA VAL A 10 -1.37 4.16 19.21
C VAL A 10 -2.13 3.33 18.17
N ASN A 11 -3.33 2.89 18.54
CA ASN A 11 -4.26 2.27 17.59
C ASN A 11 -4.85 3.36 16.69
N ALA A 12 -4.86 3.13 15.38
CA ALA A 12 -5.40 4.07 14.41
C ALA A 12 -6.94 4.04 14.42
N PRO A 13 -7.64 5.19 14.54
CA PRO A 13 -9.05 5.26 14.16
C PRO A 13 -9.19 5.05 12.64
N THR A 14 -10.23 4.33 12.24
CA THR A 14 -10.48 3.83 10.88
C THR A 14 -10.76 4.96 9.87
N GLY A 15 -10.09 4.90 8.71
CA GLY A 15 -10.16 5.91 7.65
C GLY A 15 -11.45 5.92 6.82
N ILE A 16 -11.68 7.05 6.13
CA ILE A 16 -12.90 7.41 5.38
C ILE A 16 -12.76 6.92 3.92
N GLY A 17 -12.87 5.61 3.67
CA GLY A 17 -12.42 5.00 2.40
C GLY A 17 -13.14 5.43 1.10
N LEU A 18 -14.45 5.74 1.12
CA LEU A 18 -15.21 6.05 -0.12
C LEU A 18 -15.91 7.42 -0.15
N LYS A 19 -16.02 8.12 0.98
CA LYS A 19 -16.70 9.42 1.06
C LYS A 19 -15.80 10.60 0.68
N SER A 20 -14.48 10.47 0.84
CA SER A 20 -13.50 11.55 0.58
C SER A 20 -12.79 11.43 -0.77
N ARG A 21 -13.23 10.52 -1.64
CA ARG A 21 -12.55 10.27 -2.93
C ARG A 21 -12.83 11.42 -3.91
N ASN A 22 -11.81 12.23 -4.18
CA ASN A 22 -11.75 13.00 -5.42
C ASN A 22 -11.58 11.99 -6.57
N LEU A 23 -12.49 12.01 -7.54
CA LEU A 23 -12.40 11.15 -8.72
C LEU A 23 -11.08 11.46 -9.44
N SER A 24 -10.23 10.43 -9.64
CA SER A 24 -9.31 10.47 -10.76
C SER A 24 -10.17 10.65 -12.01
N ILE A 25 -9.92 11.70 -12.77
CA ILE A 25 -10.66 11.99 -14.00
C ILE A 25 -10.35 10.84 -14.95
N ILE A 26 -11.29 9.93 -15.09
CA ILE A 26 -11.22 8.76 -15.97
C ILE A 26 -12.07 9.08 -17.19
N PRO A 27 -11.51 9.11 -18.42
CA PRO A 27 -12.31 9.26 -19.62
C PRO A 27 -13.27 8.08 -19.79
N PRO A 28 -14.37 8.26 -20.54
CA PRO A 28 -15.20 7.16 -21.00
C PRO A 28 -14.54 6.42 -22.19
N GLU A 29 -14.22 5.14 -21.96
CA GLU A 29 -14.16 3.97 -22.91
C GLU A 29 -12.96 3.82 -23.88
N ASP A 30 -12.40 2.60 -24.05
CA ASP A 30 -12.77 1.62 -25.10
C ASP A 30 -12.78 0.11 -24.72
N HIS A 31 -12.53 -0.28 -23.46
CA HIS A 31 -12.65 -1.69 -23.05
C HIS A 31 -13.83 -1.91 -22.10
N GLU A 32 -14.84 -2.66 -22.57
CA GLU A 32 -15.94 -3.14 -21.73
C GLU A 32 -15.36 -4.00 -20.59
N ILE A 33 -15.68 -3.61 -19.34
CA ILE A 33 -15.38 -4.47 -18.20
C ILE A 33 -16.38 -5.62 -18.26
N GLU A 34 -15.89 -6.84 -18.42
CA GLU A 34 -16.75 -8.02 -18.31
C GLU A 34 -17.31 -8.11 -16.88
N ILE A 35 -18.62 -7.95 -16.77
CA ILE A 35 -19.35 -7.95 -15.50
C ILE A 35 -20.41 -9.04 -15.56
N PHE A 36 -20.33 -9.99 -14.64
CA PHE A 36 -21.29 -11.08 -14.52
C PHE A 36 -21.85 -11.20 -13.09
N PRO A 37 -23.00 -11.88 -12.89
CA PRO A 37 -23.54 -12.07 -11.56
C PRO A 37 -22.63 -13.01 -10.74
N LEU A 38 -22.19 -12.59 -9.55
CA LEU A 38 -21.25 -13.33 -8.69
C LEU A 38 -21.59 -14.82 -8.52
N LYS A 39 -22.90 -15.13 -8.40
CA LYS A 39 -23.41 -16.49 -8.19
C LYS A 39 -23.25 -17.43 -9.39
N THR A 40 -22.97 -16.92 -10.59
CA THR A 40 -22.77 -17.74 -11.79
C THR A 40 -21.45 -18.49 -11.71
N GLU A 41 -20.39 -17.81 -11.27
CA GLU A 41 -19.04 -18.37 -11.23
C GLU A 41 -18.54 -18.71 -9.83
N PHE A 42 -18.99 -17.99 -8.80
CA PHE A 42 -18.47 -18.13 -7.45
C PHE A 42 -19.56 -18.62 -6.48
N LYS A 43 -19.13 -19.41 -5.49
CA LYS A 43 -19.97 -19.83 -4.37
C LYS A 43 -19.21 -19.66 -3.05
N PRO A 44 -19.91 -19.43 -1.93
CA PRO A 44 -19.27 -19.39 -0.62
C PRO A 44 -18.44 -20.66 -0.36
N ALA A 45 -17.27 -20.51 0.26
CA ALA A 45 -16.49 -21.65 0.69
C ALA A 45 -17.27 -22.45 1.75
N GLY A 46 -17.58 -23.72 1.47
CA GLY A 46 -18.32 -24.63 2.36
C GLY A 46 -17.47 -25.27 3.46
N PHE A 47 -18.13 -26.01 4.36
CA PHE A 47 -17.56 -26.64 5.58
C PHE A 47 -16.32 -27.53 5.35
N LEU A 48 -16.16 -28.09 4.15
CA LEU A 48 -15.03 -28.94 3.76
C LEU A 48 -13.66 -28.24 3.85
N HIS A 49 -13.62 -26.89 3.90
CA HIS A 49 -12.38 -26.11 4.09
C HIS A 49 -12.16 -25.63 5.53
N GLY A 50 -12.90 -26.15 6.52
CA GLY A 50 -12.77 -25.77 7.94
C GLY A 50 -13.21 -24.33 8.27
N THR A 51 -13.71 -23.58 7.29
CA THR A 51 -14.20 -22.21 7.44
C THR A 51 -15.63 -22.11 6.93
N LYS A 52 -16.62 -21.92 7.82
CA LYS A 52 -17.99 -21.52 7.43
C LYS A 52 -17.91 -20.20 6.68
N GLY A 53 -18.04 -20.14 5.34
CA GLY A 53 -18.29 -18.92 4.54
C GLY A 53 -17.84 -17.62 5.22
N LYS A 54 -16.59 -17.59 5.69
CA LYS A 54 -16.24 -16.79 6.87
C LYS A 54 -16.10 -15.37 6.39
N LEU A 55 -16.83 -14.45 7.01
CA LEU A 55 -16.54 -13.04 6.88
C LEU A 55 -15.09 -12.87 7.36
N LEU A 56 -14.18 -12.58 6.43
CA LEU A 56 -12.74 -12.51 6.71
C LEU A 56 -12.39 -11.22 7.46
N GLY A 57 -13.16 -10.16 7.22
CA GLY A 57 -13.01 -8.87 7.88
C GLY A 57 -14.25 -8.00 7.70
N LYS A 58 -14.51 -7.13 8.69
CA LYS A 58 -15.50 -6.06 8.66
C LYS A 58 -14.76 -4.73 8.80
N GLY A 59 -14.40 -4.11 7.68
CA GLY A 59 -13.79 -2.79 7.65
C GLY A 59 -14.83 -1.67 7.58
N ALA A 60 -14.37 -0.42 7.68
CA ALA A 60 -15.22 0.77 7.56
C ALA A 60 -15.84 0.95 6.14
N SER A 61 -15.35 0.22 5.14
CA SER A 61 -15.67 0.41 3.71
C SER A 61 -16.25 -0.82 2.98
N ALA A 62 -16.11 -2.06 3.50
CA ALA A 62 -16.55 -3.27 2.81
C ALA A 62 -16.66 -4.51 3.72
N HIS A 63 -17.47 -5.48 3.27
CA HIS A 63 -17.48 -6.86 3.80
C HIS A 63 -16.69 -7.76 2.87
N VAL A 64 -15.73 -8.52 3.40
CA VAL A 64 -14.91 -9.44 2.61
C VAL A 64 -15.32 -10.89 2.89
N HIS A 65 -15.72 -11.61 1.84
CA HIS A 65 -16.18 -13.00 1.92
C HIS A 65 -15.18 -13.96 1.28
N LEU A 66 -15.04 -15.14 1.86
CA LEU A 66 -14.25 -16.23 1.28
C LEU A 66 -15.11 -17.06 0.32
N MET A 67 -14.67 -17.21 -0.94
CA MET A 67 -15.39 -17.92 -1.99
C MET A 67 -14.49 -18.91 -2.75
N VAL A 68 -15.12 -19.85 -3.47
CA VAL A 68 -14.47 -20.75 -4.43
C VAL A 68 -15.15 -20.61 -5.78
N ARG A 69 -14.42 -20.88 -6.87
CA ARG A 69 -15.03 -21.02 -8.20
C ARG A 69 -15.95 -22.25 -8.21
N ARG A 70 -17.07 -22.15 -8.93
CA ARG A 70 -18.04 -23.23 -9.14
C ARG A 70 -17.49 -24.30 -10.06
N GLN A 71 -16.78 -23.87 -11.10
CA GLN A 71 -16.09 -24.71 -12.07
C GLN A 71 -14.58 -24.47 -11.92
N GLY A 72 -13.80 -25.54 -11.81
CA GLY A 72 -12.35 -25.50 -11.56
C GLY A 72 -11.92 -26.19 -10.25
N PRO A 73 -10.63 -26.13 -9.89
CA PRO A 73 -10.11 -26.77 -8.68
C PRO A 73 -10.82 -26.23 -7.43
N SER A 74 -11.46 -27.12 -6.68
CA SER A 74 -12.27 -26.76 -5.51
C SER A 74 -11.44 -26.19 -4.35
N ASN A 75 -10.12 -26.37 -4.38
CA ASN A 75 -9.16 -25.91 -3.37
C ASN A 75 -8.70 -24.45 -3.57
N GLN A 76 -9.02 -23.80 -4.69
CA GLN A 76 -8.63 -22.42 -4.92
C GLN A 76 -9.61 -21.46 -4.26
N LEU A 77 -9.13 -20.75 -3.25
CA LEU A 77 -9.87 -19.75 -2.49
C LEU A 77 -9.71 -18.35 -3.07
N PHE A 78 -10.78 -17.57 -2.99
CA PHE A 78 -10.86 -16.17 -3.43
C PHE A 78 -11.41 -15.29 -2.33
N ALA A 79 -10.92 -14.05 -2.25
CA ALA A 79 -11.48 -13.02 -1.41
C ALA A 79 -12.43 -12.14 -2.25
N VAL A 80 -13.65 -11.94 -1.77
CA VAL A 80 -14.67 -11.13 -2.46
C VAL A 80 -15.02 -9.93 -1.61
N LYS A 81 -14.56 -8.74 -2.02
CA LYS A 81 -14.86 -7.46 -1.38
C LYS A 81 -16.19 -6.94 -1.93
N GLU A 82 -17.22 -6.92 -1.09
CA GLU A 82 -18.50 -6.29 -1.42
C GLU A 82 -18.40 -4.77 -1.19
N PHE A 83 -18.59 -3.97 -2.24
CA PHE A 83 -18.61 -2.51 -2.13
C PHE A 83 -19.85 -2.04 -1.34
N ARG A 84 -19.72 -0.91 -0.63
CA ARG A 84 -20.83 -0.29 0.11
C ARG A 84 -22.06 -0.04 -0.76
N SER A 85 -23.24 0.10 -0.18
CA SER A 85 -24.38 0.64 -0.93
C SER A 85 -24.07 2.06 -1.42
N ARG A 86 -24.62 2.41 -2.59
CA ARG A 86 -24.69 3.80 -3.06
C ARG A 86 -25.33 4.68 -1.96
N GLY A 87 -24.73 5.83 -1.70
CA GLY A 87 -25.29 6.79 -0.75
C GLY A 87 -26.53 7.48 -1.34
N THR A 88 -27.43 7.97 -0.49
CA THR A 88 -28.63 8.72 -0.93
C THR A 88 -28.26 9.96 -1.75
N ASN A 89 -27.16 10.63 -1.37
CA ASN A 89 -26.69 11.88 -1.98
C ASN A 89 -25.68 11.66 -3.13
N GLU A 90 -25.52 10.42 -3.61
CA GLU A 90 -24.56 10.06 -4.66
C GLU A 90 -25.30 9.53 -5.88
N SER A 91 -25.00 10.07 -7.07
CA SER A 91 -25.63 9.60 -8.31
C SER A 91 -25.21 8.16 -8.62
N LYS A 92 -26.06 7.41 -9.35
CA LYS A 92 -25.71 6.05 -9.80
C LYS A 92 -24.47 6.05 -10.69
N GLY A 93 -24.34 7.04 -11.57
CA GLY A 93 -23.19 7.20 -12.45
C GLY A 93 -21.89 7.44 -11.68
N ASP A 94 -21.88 8.38 -10.72
CA ASP A 94 -20.70 8.66 -9.89
C ASP A 94 -20.26 7.45 -9.07
N TYR A 95 -21.22 6.79 -8.43
CA TYR A 95 -20.94 5.59 -7.65
C TYR A 95 -20.33 4.47 -8.51
N THR A 96 -20.91 4.23 -9.69
CA THR A 96 -20.42 3.21 -10.63
C THR A 96 -19.02 3.55 -11.15
N ARG A 97 -18.77 4.83 -11.48
CA ARG A 97 -17.43 5.30 -11.86
C ARG A 97 -16.38 5.05 -10.77
N LYS A 98 -16.71 5.29 -9.49
CA LYS A 98 -15.78 5.01 -8.37
C LYS A 98 -15.45 3.52 -8.24
N VAL A 99 -16.44 2.65 -8.41
CA VAL A 99 -16.25 1.19 -8.39
C VAL A 99 -15.37 0.75 -9.57
N HIS A 100 -15.71 1.19 -10.79
CA HIS A 100 -14.95 0.84 -12.00
C HIS A 100 -13.51 1.38 -11.92
N SER A 101 -13.32 2.58 -11.38
CA SER A 101 -12.00 3.18 -11.15
C SER A 101 -11.11 2.31 -10.28
N GLU A 102 -11.59 1.90 -9.10
CA GLU A 102 -10.86 1.02 -8.18
C GLU A 102 -10.51 -0.31 -8.84
N TYR A 103 -11.48 -0.92 -9.51
CA TYR A 103 -11.27 -2.18 -10.21
C TYR A 103 -10.25 -2.05 -11.34
N ARG A 104 -10.35 -1.04 -12.20
CA ARG A 104 -9.44 -0.83 -13.34
C ARG A 104 -8.00 -0.59 -12.89
N ILE A 105 -7.80 0.23 -11.86
CA ILE A 105 -6.48 0.41 -11.26
C ILE A 105 -5.95 -0.95 -10.80
N ALA A 106 -6.70 -1.67 -9.98
CA ALA A 106 -6.25 -2.96 -9.44
C ALA A 106 -6.05 -4.05 -10.51
N ALA A 107 -6.87 -4.07 -11.57
CA ALA A 107 -6.81 -5.04 -12.67
C ALA A 107 -5.63 -4.81 -13.61
N SER A 108 -5.14 -3.57 -13.74
CA SER A 108 -3.96 -3.26 -14.54
C SER A 108 -2.64 -3.70 -13.89
N LEU A 109 -2.64 -3.97 -12.59
CA LEU A 109 -1.45 -4.19 -11.77
C LEU A 109 -1.12 -5.68 -11.64
N HIS A 110 0.11 -6.03 -11.96
CA HIS A 110 0.62 -7.39 -11.99
C HIS A 110 2.03 -7.43 -11.37
N HIS A 111 2.11 -7.79 -10.09
CA HIS A 111 3.38 -7.84 -9.36
C HIS A 111 3.29 -8.82 -8.18
N PRO A 112 4.38 -9.54 -7.83
CA PRO A 112 4.38 -10.47 -6.69
C PRO A 112 3.89 -9.86 -5.38
N ASN A 113 4.19 -8.57 -5.13
CA ASN A 113 3.80 -7.84 -3.94
C ASN A 113 2.51 -7.00 -4.07
N VAL A 114 1.68 -7.25 -5.08
CA VAL A 114 0.36 -6.64 -5.23
C VAL A 114 -0.70 -7.75 -5.26
N VAL A 115 -1.85 -7.52 -4.61
CA VAL A 115 -2.98 -8.45 -4.67
C VAL A 115 -3.48 -8.53 -6.11
N THR A 116 -3.56 -9.76 -6.62
CA THR A 116 -4.08 -10.10 -7.94
C THR A 116 -5.59 -9.90 -7.98
N THR A 117 -6.05 -9.09 -8.92
CA THR A 117 -7.46 -8.92 -9.24
C THR A 117 -7.92 -10.03 -10.17
N VAL A 118 -9.14 -10.54 -9.94
CA VAL A 118 -9.72 -11.64 -10.73
C VAL A 118 -10.91 -11.18 -11.56
N ALA A 119 -11.89 -10.50 -10.94
CA ALA A 119 -13.11 -10.10 -11.64
C ALA A 119 -13.89 -9.00 -10.90
N LEU A 120 -14.74 -8.29 -11.65
CA LEU A 120 -15.79 -7.42 -11.11
C LEU A 120 -17.16 -8.08 -11.34
N CYS A 121 -17.90 -8.33 -10.25
CA CYS A 121 -19.17 -9.03 -10.32
C CYS A 121 -20.31 -8.23 -9.69
N THR A 122 -21.55 -8.59 -10.02
CA THR A 122 -22.76 -8.05 -9.36
C THR A 122 -23.48 -9.11 -8.51
N SER A 123 -24.10 -8.70 -7.41
CA SER A 123 -24.96 -9.56 -6.61
C SER A 123 -26.27 -8.87 -6.27
N SER A 124 -27.33 -9.64 -6.09
CA SER A 124 -28.62 -9.11 -5.63
C SER A 124 -28.59 -8.94 -4.12
N SER A 125 -28.98 -7.77 -3.63
CA SER A 125 -29.19 -7.49 -2.22
C SER A 125 -30.58 -7.98 -1.77
N ARG A 126 -30.71 -8.32 -0.48
CA ARG A 126 -31.99 -8.75 0.12
C ARG A 126 -33.14 -7.73 -0.06
N GLY A 127 -32.82 -6.46 -0.32
CA GLY A 127 -33.80 -5.40 -0.60
C GLY A 127 -34.01 -5.09 -2.09
N GLY A 128 -33.61 -5.97 -3.02
CA GLY A 128 -33.81 -5.79 -4.47
C GLY A 128 -32.79 -4.88 -5.16
N GLY A 129 -31.77 -4.39 -4.46
CA GLY A 129 -30.70 -3.56 -5.03
C GLY A 129 -29.53 -4.36 -5.58
N CYS A 130 -28.83 -3.83 -6.58
CA CYS A 130 -27.57 -4.41 -7.10
C CYS A 130 -26.37 -4.00 -6.22
N ARG A 131 -25.51 -4.95 -5.87
CA ARG A 131 -24.24 -4.73 -5.17
C ARG A 131 -23.07 -5.12 -6.06
N TRP A 132 -22.03 -4.31 -6.06
CA TRP A 132 -20.78 -4.59 -6.74
C TRP A 132 -19.86 -5.42 -5.84
N ASN A 133 -19.09 -6.31 -6.46
CA ASN A 133 -18.18 -7.22 -5.78
C ASN A 133 -16.85 -7.31 -6.54
N HIS A 134 -15.73 -7.06 -5.86
CA HIS A 134 -14.39 -7.22 -6.41
C HIS A 134 -13.83 -8.55 -5.95
N VAL A 135 -13.59 -9.45 -6.91
CA VAL A 135 -12.99 -10.76 -6.66
C VAL A 135 -11.48 -10.66 -6.80
N MET A 136 -10.76 -11.16 -5.81
CA MET A 136 -9.30 -11.06 -5.67
C MET A 136 -8.71 -12.39 -5.21
N GLU A 137 -7.39 -12.54 -5.34
CA GLU A 137 -6.68 -13.64 -4.68
C GLU A 137 -6.89 -13.63 -3.16
N TYR A 138 -6.99 -14.81 -2.55
CA TYR A 138 -7.09 -14.94 -1.10
C TYR A 138 -5.71 -14.99 -0.43
N CYS A 139 -5.43 -14.02 0.43
CA CYS A 139 -4.21 -13.97 1.24
C CYS A 139 -4.42 -14.69 2.58
N ALA A 140 -4.05 -15.99 2.64
CA ALA A 140 -4.33 -16.86 3.79
C ALA A 140 -3.61 -16.47 5.10
N GLY A 141 -2.51 -15.72 5.02
CA GLY A 141 -1.79 -15.20 6.20
C GLY A 141 -2.53 -14.04 6.88
N GLY A 142 -3.51 -13.44 6.22
CA GLY A 142 -4.32 -12.35 6.76
C GLY A 142 -3.60 -10.99 6.75
N GLU A 143 -4.17 -10.03 7.48
CA GLU A 143 -3.70 -8.64 7.56
C GLU A 143 -2.43 -8.52 8.40
N LEU A 144 -1.45 -7.76 7.90
CA LEU A 144 -0.17 -7.54 8.56
C LEU A 144 -0.35 -6.83 9.91
N PHE A 145 -1.35 -5.95 10.05
CA PHE A 145 -1.69 -5.30 11.33
C PHE A 145 -1.94 -6.32 12.46
N ALA A 146 -2.79 -7.33 12.19
CA ALA A 146 -3.11 -8.36 13.17
C ALA A 146 -1.88 -9.22 13.51
N LEU A 147 -0.98 -9.43 12.54
CA LEU A 147 0.25 -10.19 12.71
C LEU A 147 1.31 -9.43 13.51
N ILE A 148 1.48 -8.13 13.26
CA ILE A 148 2.37 -7.24 14.03
C ILE A 148 1.96 -7.24 15.50
N ASN A 149 0.66 -7.17 15.80
CA ASN A 149 0.15 -7.18 17.17
C ASN A 149 0.42 -8.50 17.92
N LYS A 150 0.65 -9.61 17.21
CA LYS A 150 1.08 -10.88 17.81
C LYS A 150 2.57 -10.92 18.17
N ARG A 151 3.37 -9.95 17.71
CA ARG A 151 4.79 -9.77 18.06
C ARG A 151 5.70 -10.97 17.79
N TYR A 152 5.39 -11.78 16.76
CA TYR A 152 6.21 -12.94 16.41
C TYR A 152 7.29 -12.65 15.36
N PHE A 153 7.19 -11.54 14.63
CA PHE A 153 8.18 -11.16 13.61
C PHE A 153 9.52 -10.81 14.26
N THR A 154 10.59 -11.45 13.78
CA THR A 154 11.95 -11.06 14.13
C THR A 154 12.34 -9.76 13.40
N PRO A 155 13.43 -9.09 13.80
CA PRO A 155 13.97 -7.94 13.05
C PRO A 155 14.33 -8.28 11.59
N LEU A 156 14.70 -9.53 11.29
CA LEU A 156 14.99 -9.99 9.93
C LEU A 156 13.70 -10.16 9.13
N ASP A 157 12.66 -10.76 9.72
CA ASP A 157 11.32 -10.83 9.12
C ASP A 157 10.79 -9.44 8.77
N ALA A 158 10.88 -8.51 9.72
CA ALA A 158 10.45 -7.12 9.55
C ALA A 158 11.19 -6.44 8.39
N SER A 159 12.50 -6.69 8.24
CA SER A 159 13.30 -6.11 7.16
C SER A 159 12.92 -6.71 5.80
N CYS A 160 12.75 -8.02 5.72
CA CYS A 160 12.33 -8.73 4.50
C CYS A 160 10.94 -8.27 4.03
N LEU A 161 9.95 -8.20 4.94
CA LEU A 161 8.61 -7.71 4.63
C LEU A 161 8.62 -6.24 4.22
N TRP A 162 9.42 -5.41 4.88
CA TRP A 162 9.57 -4.01 4.49
C TRP A 162 10.17 -3.88 3.09
N LYS A 163 11.21 -4.67 2.74
CA LYS A 163 11.77 -4.68 1.39
C LYS A 163 10.73 -5.08 0.33
N GLN A 164 9.92 -6.11 0.60
CA GLN A 164 8.81 -6.49 -0.27
C GLN A 164 7.79 -5.36 -0.47
N LEU A 165 7.44 -4.62 0.59
CA LEU A 165 6.61 -3.43 0.48
C LEU A 165 7.25 -2.36 -0.42
N LEU A 166 8.53 -2.06 -0.22
CA LEU A 166 9.24 -1.06 -1.02
C LEU A 166 9.26 -1.41 -2.50
N HIS A 167 9.50 -2.68 -2.86
CA HIS A 167 9.43 -3.16 -4.24
C HIS A 167 8.01 -3.07 -4.82
N GLY A 168 6.98 -3.42 -4.04
CA GLY A 168 5.58 -3.26 -4.44
C GLY A 168 5.23 -1.81 -4.74
N VAL A 169 5.60 -0.86 -3.88
CA VAL A 169 5.34 0.57 -4.10
C VAL A 169 6.17 1.13 -5.26
N TYR A 170 7.43 0.68 -5.41
CA TYR A 170 8.24 1.04 -6.58
C TYR A 170 7.54 0.61 -7.87
N TYR A 171 7.03 -0.63 -7.94
CA TYR A 171 6.25 -1.10 -9.08
C TYR A 171 5.02 -0.21 -9.34
N LEU A 172 4.22 0.11 -8.32
CA LEU A 172 3.06 1.00 -8.48
C LEU A 172 3.45 2.35 -9.09
N HIS A 173 4.52 2.96 -8.59
CA HIS A 173 5.00 4.26 -9.10
C HIS A 173 5.54 4.15 -10.52
N THR A 174 6.21 3.05 -10.90
CA THR A 174 6.60 2.82 -12.32
C THR A 174 5.41 2.62 -13.24
N LYS A 175 4.27 2.22 -12.70
CA LYS A 175 2.99 2.12 -13.39
C LYS A 175 2.13 3.37 -13.22
N GLY A 176 2.68 4.51 -12.82
CA GLY A 176 1.93 5.77 -12.76
C GLY A 176 0.84 5.82 -11.68
N VAL A 177 0.84 4.88 -10.72
CA VAL A 177 -0.17 4.76 -9.66
C VAL A 177 0.45 5.05 -8.30
N ALA A 178 -0.18 5.92 -7.53
CA ALA A 178 0.10 6.12 -6.11
C ALA A 178 -1.01 5.50 -5.26
N HIS A 179 -0.64 4.77 -4.19
CA HIS A 179 -1.59 4.00 -3.39
C HIS A 179 -2.40 4.88 -2.43
N ARG A 180 -1.74 5.85 -1.79
CA ARG A 180 -2.33 6.88 -0.90
C ARG A 180 -2.92 6.41 0.44
N ASP A 181 -2.88 5.11 0.70
CA ASP A 181 -3.29 4.54 1.99
C ASP A 181 -2.43 3.32 2.38
N ILE A 182 -1.11 3.46 2.25
CA ILE A 182 -0.17 2.40 2.68
C ILE A 182 -0.17 2.32 4.21
N LYS A 183 -0.58 1.17 4.74
CA LYS A 183 -0.63 0.86 6.18
C LYS A 183 -0.77 -0.64 6.40
N PRO A 184 -0.42 -1.19 7.59
CA PRO A 184 -0.46 -2.62 7.84
C PRO A 184 -1.83 -3.30 7.65
N GLU A 185 -2.93 -2.57 7.74
CA GLU A 185 -4.29 -3.08 7.45
C GLU A 185 -4.52 -3.35 5.96
N ASN A 186 -3.83 -2.60 5.09
CA ASN A 186 -3.89 -2.75 3.63
C ASN A 186 -2.74 -3.62 3.08
N LEU A 187 -1.96 -4.24 3.97
CA LEU A 187 -0.89 -5.17 3.61
C LEU A 187 -1.28 -6.56 4.10
N LEU A 188 -1.31 -7.53 3.19
CA LEU A 188 -1.73 -8.90 3.47
C LEU A 188 -0.55 -9.86 3.31
N LEU A 189 -0.60 -11.02 3.97
CA LEU A 189 0.33 -12.12 3.70
C LEU A 189 -0.36 -13.23 2.90
N ALA A 190 0.21 -13.59 1.76
CA ALA A 190 -0.18 -14.76 1.00
C ALA A 190 0.19 -16.06 1.77
N ALA A 191 -0.39 -17.19 1.37
CA ALA A 191 -0.05 -18.51 1.91
C ALA A 191 1.45 -18.88 1.73
N SER A 192 2.14 -18.21 0.81
CA SER A 192 3.58 -18.36 0.59
C SER A 192 4.45 -17.56 1.57
N GLY A 193 3.86 -16.70 2.41
CA GLY A 193 4.58 -15.71 3.22
C GLY A 193 4.93 -14.42 2.47
N CYS A 194 4.53 -14.28 1.19
CA CYS A 194 4.74 -13.07 0.40
C CYS A 194 3.79 -11.95 0.87
N LEU A 195 4.33 -10.74 1.06
CA LEU A 195 3.57 -9.54 1.35
C LEU A 195 2.88 -9.02 0.09
N LYS A 196 1.60 -8.67 0.23
CA LYS A 196 0.70 -8.23 -0.85
C LYS A 196 0.04 -6.90 -0.49
N ILE A 197 0.23 -5.88 -1.32
CA ILE A 197 -0.46 -4.58 -1.20
C ILE A 197 -1.90 -4.74 -1.72
N ALA A 198 -2.88 -4.30 -0.92
CA ALA A 198 -4.31 -4.43 -1.18
C ALA A 198 -5.03 -3.08 -0.99
N ASP A 199 -6.29 -3.02 -1.44
CA ASP A 199 -7.21 -1.87 -1.29
C ASP A 199 -6.78 -0.58 -2.01
N PHE A 200 -7.09 -0.52 -3.31
CA PHE A 200 -6.86 0.65 -4.17
C PHE A 200 -8.02 1.67 -4.12
N GLY A 201 -8.84 1.66 -3.05
CA GLY A 201 -10.05 2.48 -2.95
C GLY A 201 -9.82 3.98 -2.91
N VAL A 202 -8.61 4.44 -2.61
CA VAL A 202 -8.20 5.86 -2.67
C VAL A 202 -6.97 6.11 -3.55
N ALA A 203 -6.53 5.08 -4.30
CA ALA A 203 -5.39 5.18 -5.19
C ALA A 203 -5.64 6.20 -6.32
N ASP A 204 -4.55 6.77 -6.83
CA ASP A 204 -4.58 7.84 -7.84
C ASP A 204 -3.62 7.56 -8.98
N VAL A 205 -4.08 7.79 -10.22
CA VAL A 205 -3.26 7.69 -11.43
C VAL A 205 -2.62 9.05 -11.70
N PHE A 206 -1.34 9.21 -11.42
CA PHE A 206 -0.64 10.50 -11.52
C PHE A 206 0.07 10.73 -12.85
N ASP A 207 0.25 9.70 -13.66
CA ASP A 207 0.87 9.77 -14.99
C ASP A 207 -0.21 9.69 -16.09
N GLY A 208 -0.25 10.69 -16.96
CA GLY A 208 -1.20 10.76 -18.08
C GLY A 208 -0.91 9.77 -19.21
N GLY A 209 0.31 9.22 -19.28
CA GLY A 209 0.72 8.20 -20.25
C GLY A 209 0.45 6.77 -19.81
N TRP A 210 -0.36 6.57 -18.77
CA TRP A 210 -0.59 5.26 -18.16
C TRP A 210 -1.17 4.23 -19.15
N GLU A 211 -0.44 3.13 -19.34
CA GLU A 211 -0.79 1.98 -20.21
C GLU A 211 -2.15 1.34 -19.89
N GLY A 212 -2.72 1.61 -18.71
CA GLY A 212 -4.07 1.19 -18.31
C GLY A 212 -5.22 1.96 -18.99
N GLY A 213 -4.92 2.84 -19.95
CA GLY A 213 -5.91 3.46 -20.84
C GLY A 213 -6.72 4.60 -20.20
N ILE A 214 -6.15 5.34 -19.25
CA ILE A 214 -6.87 6.39 -18.52
C ILE A 214 -6.02 7.66 -18.43
N GLY A 215 -5.91 8.36 -19.55
CA GLY A 215 -5.56 9.78 -19.56
C GLY A 215 -6.84 10.60 -19.55
N GLY A 216 -7.35 10.97 -18.37
CA GLY A 216 -8.43 11.94 -18.20
C GLY A 216 -8.16 13.23 -18.95
N ASP A 217 -9.19 13.81 -19.60
CA ASP A 217 -9.18 15.12 -20.26
C ASP A 217 -8.35 16.13 -19.46
N THR A 218 -7.08 16.22 -19.82
CA THR A 218 -6.27 17.38 -19.56
C THR A 218 -6.56 18.32 -20.72
N ASP A 219 -6.88 19.58 -20.43
CA ASP A 219 -6.76 20.70 -21.38
C ASP A 219 -5.29 20.92 -21.86
N GLY A 220 -4.48 19.86 -21.86
CA GLY A 220 -3.07 19.83 -22.19
C GLY A 220 -2.68 18.41 -22.58
N ASP A 221 -2.32 18.24 -23.84
CA ASP A 221 -1.61 17.11 -24.45
C ASP A 221 -1.04 16.09 -23.43
N GLY A 222 -1.65 14.90 -23.39
CA GLY A 222 -1.23 13.73 -22.61
C GLY A 222 0.20 13.24 -22.92
N ARG A 223 0.95 13.93 -23.79
CA ARG A 223 2.37 13.72 -24.09
C ARG A 223 3.33 14.54 -23.23
N SER A 224 2.86 15.40 -22.32
CA SER A 224 3.75 16.33 -21.60
C SER A 224 4.59 15.73 -20.47
N GLY A 225 4.41 14.46 -20.09
CA GLY A 225 5.18 13.82 -19.00
C GLY A 225 5.02 14.49 -17.62
N LYS A 226 4.02 15.36 -17.46
CA LYS A 226 3.80 16.16 -16.25
C LYS A 226 2.96 15.38 -15.25
N VAL A 227 3.48 15.24 -14.03
CA VAL A 227 2.80 14.55 -12.92
C VAL A 227 1.54 15.31 -12.51
N ARG A 228 0.40 14.62 -12.49
CA ARG A 228 -0.86 15.16 -12.00
C ARG A 228 -0.84 15.22 -10.48
N LYS A 229 -1.08 16.41 -9.93
CA LYS A 229 -1.18 16.63 -8.48
C LYS A 229 -2.56 16.24 -7.95
N CYS A 230 -2.60 15.86 -6.68
CA CYS A 230 -3.83 15.70 -5.91
C CYS A 230 -4.31 17.05 -5.39
N LYS A 231 -5.63 17.28 -5.43
CA LYS A 231 -6.27 18.43 -4.75
C LYS A 231 -6.12 18.33 -3.23
N PRO A 232 -6.14 19.47 -2.50
CA PRO A 232 -6.12 19.47 -1.04
C PRO A 232 -7.26 18.61 -0.47
N GLY A 233 -6.95 17.79 0.53
CA GLY A 233 -7.92 16.91 1.16
C GLY A 233 -7.27 15.73 1.88
N ILE A 234 -7.96 15.23 2.91
CA ILE A 234 -7.53 14.08 3.69
C ILE A 234 -7.88 12.79 2.96
N CYS A 235 -6.87 11.96 2.75
CA CYS A 235 -7.02 10.54 2.40
C CYS A 235 -6.06 9.69 3.23
N GLY A 236 -6.47 8.46 3.52
CA GLY A 236 -5.67 7.48 4.28
C GLY A 236 -6.03 7.36 5.76
N SER A 237 -5.19 6.65 6.53
CA SER A 237 -5.27 6.57 8.00
C SER A 237 -4.27 7.52 8.67
N VAL A 238 -4.76 8.31 9.64
CA VAL A 238 -4.05 9.48 10.21
C VAL A 238 -2.60 9.20 10.66
N PRO A 239 -2.28 8.08 11.34
CA PRO A 239 -0.90 7.82 11.77
C PRO A 239 0.12 7.65 10.64
N TYR A 240 -0.34 7.27 9.44
CA TYR A 240 0.49 6.98 8.27
C TYR A 240 0.51 8.14 7.27
N MET A 241 -0.33 9.17 7.45
CA MET A 241 -0.39 10.32 6.56
C MET A 241 0.87 11.17 6.68
N ALA A 242 1.35 11.63 5.52
CA ALA A 242 2.43 12.61 5.42
C ALA A 242 1.95 14.01 5.84
N PRO A 243 2.83 14.88 6.36
CA PRO A 243 2.45 16.20 6.87
C PRO A 243 1.78 17.10 5.82
N GLU A 244 2.20 17.03 4.55
CA GLU A 244 1.59 17.79 3.46
C GLU A 244 0.13 17.39 3.18
N VAL A 245 -0.24 16.13 3.44
CA VAL A 245 -1.64 15.65 3.31
C VAL A 245 -2.48 16.17 4.48
N LEU A 246 -1.90 16.21 5.69
CA LEU A 246 -2.57 16.71 6.89
C LEU A 246 -2.77 18.23 6.87
N ALA A 247 -1.92 18.97 6.17
CA ALA A 247 -2.00 20.43 6.04
C ALA A 247 -3.25 20.91 5.28
N ARG A 248 -3.72 20.14 4.28
CA ARG A 248 -4.93 20.43 3.46
C ARG A 248 -4.95 21.82 2.80
N ASP A 249 -3.80 22.45 2.61
CA ASP A 249 -3.69 23.84 2.15
C ASP A 249 -3.36 23.97 0.66
N ARG A 250 -2.76 22.95 0.05
CA ARG A 250 -2.25 22.99 -1.32
C ARG A 250 -2.35 21.66 -2.07
N GLU A 251 -2.18 21.74 -3.38
CA GLU A 251 -2.03 20.55 -4.21
C GLU A 251 -0.68 19.87 -3.98
N TYR A 252 -0.65 18.54 -4.01
CA TYR A 252 0.54 17.75 -3.71
C TYR A 252 0.78 16.65 -4.73
N ASP A 253 2.05 16.29 -4.93
CA ASP A 253 2.43 15.08 -5.65
C ASP A 253 2.06 13.85 -4.79
N PRO A 254 1.36 12.85 -5.32
CA PRO A 254 0.94 11.70 -4.52
C PRO A 254 2.05 10.66 -4.27
N ARG A 255 3.23 10.76 -4.90
CA ARG A 255 4.31 9.77 -4.73
C ARG A 255 5.05 9.92 -3.39
N PRO A 256 5.48 11.13 -2.95
CA PRO A 256 6.22 11.29 -1.70
C PRO A 256 5.45 10.82 -0.46
N LEU A 257 4.12 10.90 -0.44
CA LEU A 257 3.33 10.44 0.71
C LEU A 257 3.37 8.91 0.87
N ASP A 258 3.41 8.13 -0.22
CA ASP A 258 3.56 6.67 -0.12
C ASP A 258 4.92 6.30 0.48
N VAL A 259 5.98 7.04 0.14
CA VAL A 259 7.32 6.86 0.71
C VAL A 259 7.32 7.14 2.22
N TRP A 260 6.66 8.22 2.64
CA TRP A 260 6.46 8.52 4.05
C TRP A 260 5.74 7.38 4.77
N SER A 261 4.61 6.92 4.23
CA SER A 261 3.83 5.82 4.82
C SER A 261 4.64 4.52 4.90
N CYS A 262 5.48 4.21 3.90
CA CYS A 262 6.40 3.06 3.96
C CYS A 262 7.39 3.15 5.12
N ALA A 263 7.89 4.35 5.46
CA ALA A 263 8.75 4.53 6.62
C ALA A 263 7.98 4.36 7.94
N ILE A 264 6.74 4.84 8.03
CA ILE A 264 5.88 4.58 9.22
C ILE A 264 5.60 3.07 9.38
N VAL A 265 5.37 2.34 8.28
CA VAL A 265 5.19 0.87 8.32
C VAL A 265 6.45 0.16 8.83
N PHE A 266 7.66 0.66 8.54
CA PHE A 266 8.88 0.13 9.14
C PHE A 266 8.84 0.21 10.67
N PHE A 267 8.42 1.35 11.23
CA PHE A 267 8.28 1.49 12.68
C PHE A 267 7.22 0.54 13.24
N ALA A 268 6.09 0.38 12.55
CA ALA A 268 5.06 -0.57 12.95
C ALA A 268 5.59 -2.02 12.98
N LEU A 269 6.34 -2.43 11.96
CA LEU A 269 6.96 -3.76 11.89
C LEU A 269 8.03 -3.96 12.98
N ARG A 270 8.88 -2.96 13.22
CA ARG A 270 10.08 -3.10 14.06
C ARG A 270 9.85 -2.83 15.55
N PHE A 271 8.87 -1.99 15.86
CA PHE A 271 8.59 -1.50 17.21
C PHE A 271 7.12 -1.65 17.61
N TYR A 272 6.29 -2.28 16.78
CA TYR A 272 4.89 -2.59 17.07
C TYR A 272 3.99 -1.36 17.25
N GLY A 273 4.33 -0.24 16.60
CA GLY A 273 3.51 0.96 16.57
C GLY A 273 4.06 2.10 15.73
N SER A 274 3.28 3.18 15.64
CA SER A 274 3.64 4.40 14.91
C SER A 274 4.44 5.38 15.79
N PRO A 275 5.41 6.15 15.24
CA PRO A 275 6.13 7.22 15.94
C PRO A 275 5.24 8.30 16.59
N TRP A 276 4.04 8.51 16.04
CA TRP A 276 3.07 9.53 16.44
C TRP A 276 1.65 9.13 16.01
N HIS A 277 0.65 9.81 16.59
CA HIS A 277 -0.73 9.66 16.17
C HIS A 277 -1.04 10.39 14.86
N ALA A 278 -0.48 11.58 14.66
CA ALA A 278 -0.51 12.33 13.41
C ALA A 278 0.81 13.09 13.22
N ALA A 279 1.19 13.32 11.96
CA ALA A 279 2.37 14.10 11.59
C ALA A 279 2.08 15.61 11.65
N ASN A 280 1.66 16.12 12.82
CA ASN A 280 1.39 17.54 13.06
C ASN A 280 2.00 18.01 14.39
N ALA A 281 2.15 19.33 14.57
CA ALA A 281 2.84 19.91 15.71
C ALA A 281 2.14 19.70 17.06
N GLU A 282 0.88 19.26 17.08
CA GLU A 282 0.13 18.99 18.31
C GLU A 282 0.65 17.73 19.04
N HIS A 283 1.30 16.81 18.31
CA HIS A 283 1.85 15.59 18.88
C HIS A 283 3.33 15.77 19.24
N ALA A 284 3.64 15.65 20.54
CA ALA A 284 4.97 15.92 21.10
C ALA A 284 6.12 15.17 20.41
N THR A 285 5.92 13.92 19.97
CA THR A 285 6.94 13.15 19.25
C THR A 285 7.20 13.70 17.85
N TYR A 286 6.16 14.07 17.11
CA TYR A 286 6.31 14.73 15.81
C TYR A 286 6.88 16.15 15.95
N ALA A 287 6.45 16.92 16.96
CA ALA A 287 6.99 18.25 17.22
C ALA A 287 8.52 18.21 17.45
N ARG A 288 9.00 17.22 18.23
CA ARG A 288 10.45 16.99 18.42
C ARG A 288 11.15 16.55 17.13
N PHE A 289 10.52 15.68 16.35
CA PHE A 289 11.02 15.27 15.05
C PHE A 289 11.22 16.47 14.12
N LYS A 290 10.17 17.31 13.98
CA LYS A 290 10.18 18.51 13.15
C LYS A 290 11.18 19.55 13.65
N LYS A 291 11.26 19.77 14.97
CA LYS A 291 12.26 20.66 15.58
C LYS A 291 13.69 20.23 15.23
N GLY A 292 13.99 18.93 15.27
CA GLY A 292 15.31 18.42 14.88
C GLY A 292 15.64 18.69 13.40
N TRP A 293 14.65 18.59 12.51
CA TRP A 293 14.82 19.01 11.12
C TRP A 293 15.05 20.50 10.97
N ASP A 294 14.31 21.33 11.70
CA ASP A 294 14.44 22.78 11.65
C ASP A 294 15.80 23.24 12.15
N GLU A 295 16.27 22.71 13.29
CA GLU A 295 17.60 22.96 13.83
C GLU A 295 18.71 22.56 12.85
N TRP A 296 18.60 21.39 12.23
CA TRP A 296 19.60 20.89 11.27
C TRP A 296 19.60 21.68 9.95
N SER A 297 18.44 22.15 9.49
CA SER A 297 18.31 22.89 8.23
C SER A 297 18.98 24.27 8.26
N TRP A 298 19.22 24.85 9.45
CA TRP A 298 19.93 26.14 9.57
C TRP A 298 21.37 26.07 9.03
N SER A 299 22.06 24.94 9.23
CA SER A 299 23.40 24.71 8.68
C SER A 299 23.38 23.98 7.32
N HIS A 300 22.21 23.58 6.83
CA HIS A 300 22.01 22.81 5.61
C HIS A 300 20.91 23.43 4.74
N PRO A 301 21.18 24.55 4.05
CA PRO A 301 20.16 25.32 3.34
C PRO A 301 19.50 24.55 2.18
N ASP A 302 20.21 23.59 1.58
CA ASP A 302 19.62 22.71 0.56
C ASP A 302 18.62 21.71 1.16
N GLY A 303 18.69 21.47 2.48
CA GLY A 303 17.88 20.52 3.24
C GLY A 303 18.06 19.06 2.80
N LYS A 304 19.12 18.71 2.09
CA LYS A 304 19.31 17.36 1.55
C LYS A 304 20.28 16.59 2.42
N ILE A 305 19.83 15.47 2.99
CA ILE A 305 20.73 14.60 3.74
C ILE A 305 21.78 14.02 2.77
N PRO A 306 23.09 14.23 3.02
CA PRO A 306 24.15 13.75 2.14
C PRO A 306 24.21 12.22 2.14
N ASP A 307 24.74 11.65 1.05
CA ASP A 307 25.10 10.24 1.04
C ASP A 307 26.33 9.98 1.93
N PRO A 308 26.51 8.75 2.44
CA PRO A 308 27.54 8.45 3.44
C PRO A 308 28.97 8.78 3.00
N SER A 309 29.23 8.86 1.70
CA SER A 309 30.54 9.21 1.12
C SER A 309 30.81 10.72 1.08
N ALA A 310 29.81 11.57 1.33
CA ALA A 310 29.90 13.00 1.02
C ALA A 310 30.31 13.88 2.22
N VAL A 311 29.96 13.54 3.47
CA VAL A 311 30.34 14.27 4.69
C VAL A 311 30.10 13.38 5.93
N ASN A 312 30.59 13.78 7.12
CA ASN A 312 30.47 13.10 8.42
C ASN A 312 29.19 12.24 8.56
N ALA A 313 29.38 10.93 8.78
CA ALA A 313 28.29 9.95 8.84
C ALA A 313 27.26 10.23 9.96
N GLU A 314 27.59 11.11 10.91
CA GLU A 314 26.72 11.51 12.02
C GLU A 314 26.01 12.86 11.81
N ASP A 315 26.28 13.56 10.71
CA ASP A 315 25.59 14.82 10.38
C ASP A 315 24.19 14.54 9.84
N LEU A 316 23.26 14.37 10.79
CA LEU A 316 21.87 14.01 10.58
C LEU A 316 20.97 14.80 11.53
N PRO A 317 19.73 15.13 11.12
CA PRO A 317 18.73 15.66 12.01
C PRO A 317 18.58 14.78 13.28
N PRO A 318 18.67 15.35 14.50
CA PRO A 318 18.66 14.56 15.73
C PRO A 318 17.31 13.89 15.99
N CYS A 319 16.21 14.54 15.59
CA CYS A 319 14.84 14.01 15.56
C CYS A 319 14.34 13.30 16.83
N GLY A 320 14.94 13.59 17.99
CA GLY A 320 14.56 13.06 19.28
C GLY A 320 14.93 11.58 19.53
N PRO A 321 14.60 11.07 20.75
CA PRO A 321 15.12 9.78 21.22
C PRO A 321 14.77 8.57 20.34
N LEU A 322 13.59 8.58 19.72
CA LEU A 322 13.14 7.48 18.86
C LEU A 322 14.08 7.27 17.66
N PHE A 323 14.52 8.36 17.02
CA PHE A 323 15.43 8.29 15.87
C PHE A 323 16.89 8.14 16.30
N GLN A 324 17.24 8.61 17.50
CA GLN A 324 18.56 8.37 18.10
C GLN A 324 18.76 6.90 18.50
N ALA A 325 17.69 6.19 18.87
CA ALA A 325 17.74 4.76 19.21
C ALA A 325 18.00 3.84 17.99
N LEU A 326 17.92 4.35 16.76
CA LEU A 326 18.20 3.59 15.54
C LEU A 326 19.72 3.37 15.41
N GLN A 327 20.19 2.19 15.86
CA GLN A 327 21.62 1.86 15.93
C GLN A 327 22.33 1.69 14.59
N LYS A 328 21.60 1.44 13.49
CA LYS A 328 22.21 1.28 12.16
C LYS A 328 22.23 2.64 11.44
N PRO A 329 23.41 3.29 11.23
CA PRO A 329 23.47 4.63 10.65
C PRO A 329 22.86 4.71 9.24
N ALA A 330 23.08 3.69 8.41
CA ALA A 330 22.52 3.62 7.06
C ALA A 330 20.98 3.57 7.06
N LEU A 331 20.39 2.80 7.99
CA LEU A 331 18.93 2.73 8.17
C LEU A 331 18.38 4.07 8.69
N LYS A 332 19.02 4.65 9.71
CA LYS A 332 18.61 5.94 10.28
C LYS A 332 18.60 7.03 9.20
N ARG A 333 19.68 7.11 8.42
CA ARG A 333 19.80 8.02 7.28
C ARG A 333 18.69 7.81 6.25
N LEU A 334 18.43 6.55 5.87
CA LEU A 334 17.38 6.22 4.91
C LEU A 334 15.99 6.60 5.41
N LEU A 335 15.65 6.26 6.66
CA LEU A 335 14.36 6.63 7.25
C LEU A 335 14.19 8.14 7.34
N LEU A 336 15.23 8.90 7.71
CA LEU A 336 15.17 10.36 7.68
C LEU A 336 14.96 10.89 6.26
N LYS A 337 15.65 10.36 5.24
CA LYS A 337 15.41 10.72 3.83
C LYS A 337 13.97 10.42 3.38
N MET A 338 13.41 9.28 3.80
CA MET A 338 12.02 8.88 3.51
C MET A 338 10.99 9.71 4.27
N MET A 339 11.36 10.25 5.43
CA MET A 339 10.50 11.06 6.28
C MET A 339 10.87 12.54 6.25
N HIS A 340 11.45 13.01 5.15
CA HIS A 340 11.74 14.44 4.99
C HIS A 340 10.43 15.27 5.10
N PRO A 341 10.35 16.31 5.96
CA PRO A 341 9.13 17.08 6.15
C PRO A 341 8.66 17.82 4.89
N ASP A 342 9.62 18.31 4.09
CA ASP A 342 9.37 18.84 2.75
C ASP A 342 9.26 17.68 1.74
N PRO A 343 8.10 17.46 1.09
CA PRO A 343 7.92 16.39 0.12
C PRO A 343 8.78 16.54 -1.14
N GLU A 344 9.21 17.76 -1.51
CA GLU A 344 10.04 17.98 -2.71
C GLU A 344 11.50 17.52 -2.49
N LYS A 345 11.94 17.50 -1.23
CA LYS A 345 13.27 17.01 -0.83
C LYS A 345 13.26 15.54 -0.38
N ARG A 346 12.07 14.93 -0.29
CA ARG A 346 11.90 13.55 0.14
C ARG A 346 12.43 12.61 -0.93
N ILE A 347 13.17 11.58 -0.52
CA ILE A 347 13.71 10.57 -1.44
C ILE A 347 12.56 9.86 -2.18
N THR A 348 12.75 9.57 -3.46
CA THR A 348 11.80 8.78 -4.25
C THR A 348 11.90 7.30 -3.91
N ILE A 349 10.81 6.54 -4.09
CA ILE A 349 10.83 5.10 -3.83
C ILE A 349 11.86 4.36 -4.70
N GLU A 350 12.09 4.84 -5.93
CA GLU A 350 13.13 4.32 -6.83
C GLU A 350 14.52 4.44 -6.21
N ASN A 351 14.84 5.60 -5.64
CA ASN A 351 16.13 5.82 -4.99
C ASN A 351 16.22 5.04 -3.67
N VAL A 352 15.11 4.82 -2.97
CA VAL A 352 15.06 3.97 -1.77
C VAL A 352 15.48 2.53 -2.10
N VAL A 353 14.86 1.90 -3.10
CA VAL A 353 15.18 0.51 -3.47
C VAL A 353 16.60 0.33 -4.01
N LYS A 354 17.18 1.40 -4.59
CA LYS A 354 18.57 1.41 -5.09
C LYS A 354 19.61 1.61 -3.98
N THR A 355 19.23 2.00 -2.77
CA THR A 355 20.19 2.21 -1.69
C THR A 355 20.95 0.94 -1.32
N GLY A 356 22.22 1.09 -0.93
CA GLY A 356 23.02 -0.03 -0.45
C GLY A 356 22.36 -0.77 0.72
N PHE A 357 21.72 -0.05 1.64
CA PHE A 357 21.02 -0.68 2.76
C PHE A 357 19.90 -1.63 2.31
N VAL A 358 18.99 -1.17 1.45
CA VAL A 358 17.84 -1.99 1.00
C VAL A 358 18.30 -3.16 0.12
N ARG A 359 19.29 -2.95 -0.74
CA ARG A 359 19.84 -4.01 -1.59
C ARG A 359 20.40 -5.19 -0.80
N HIS A 360 20.99 -4.96 0.38
CA HIS A 360 21.57 -6.01 1.23
C HIS A 360 20.59 -6.63 2.24
N ILE A 361 19.30 -6.26 2.22
CA ILE A 361 18.31 -6.97 3.02
C ILE A 361 17.97 -8.28 2.30
N ASP A 362 18.09 -9.41 3.00
CA ASP A 362 17.67 -10.72 2.47
C ASP A 362 16.16 -10.73 2.20
N CYS A 363 15.76 -11.19 1.01
CA CYS A 363 14.38 -11.14 0.53
C CYS A 363 13.88 -12.53 0.12
N CYS A 364 12.70 -12.92 0.63
CA CYS A 364 12.08 -14.22 0.33
C CYS A 364 11.19 -14.21 -0.94
N VAL A 365 11.24 -13.13 -1.73
CA VAL A 365 10.49 -12.95 -2.98
C VAL A 365 11.47 -12.45 -4.04
N GLU A 366 11.30 -12.92 -5.28
CA GLU A 366 12.18 -12.58 -6.40
C GLU A 366 12.19 -11.06 -6.64
N GLU A 367 13.38 -10.50 -6.74
CA GLU A 367 13.58 -9.07 -6.96
C GLU A 367 13.45 -8.77 -8.46
N GLY A 368 12.27 -8.31 -8.90
CA GLY A 368 12.08 -7.84 -10.26
C GLY A 368 10.62 -7.84 -10.71
N VAL A 369 10.29 -6.93 -11.63
CA VAL A 369 9.08 -7.08 -12.45
C VAL A 369 9.31 -8.29 -13.33
N PRO A 370 8.44 -9.32 -13.34
CA PRO A 370 8.57 -10.40 -14.31
C PRO A 370 8.62 -9.77 -15.69
N ARG A 371 9.74 -9.92 -16.41
CA ARG A 371 9.75 -9.59 -17.84
C ARG A 371 8.67 -10.48 -18.43
N LEU A 372 7.60 -9.88 -18.97
CA LEU A 372 6.61 -10.57 -19.79
C LEU A 372 7.35 -11.14 -21.02
N ARG A 373 8.04 -12.27 -20.86
CA ARG A 373 8.21 -13.19 -21.96
C ARG A 373 6.83 -13.79 -22.16
N GLN A 374 6.32 -13.74 -23.38
CA GLN A 374 5.17 -14.56 -23.77
C GLN A 374 5.51 -16.01 -23.38
N VAL A 375 4.94 -16.48 -22.27
CA VAL A 375 5.09 -17.88 -21.86
C VAL A 375 3.86 -18.60 -22.36
N ASP A 376 4.12 -19.52 -23.28
CA ASP A 376 3.21 -20.53 -23.80
C ASP A 376 2.44 -21.23 -22.65
N PRO A 377 1.10 -21.29 -22.66
CA PRO A 377 0.29 -21.79 -21.53
C PRO A 377 0.56 -23.25 -21.13
N GLU A 378 1.32 -24.00 -21.93
CA GLU A 378 1.56 -25.44 -21.73
C GLU A 378 2.92 -25.78 -21.10
N LYS A 379 3.83 -24.82 -20.89
CA LYS A 379 5.15 -25.11 -20.27
C LYS A 379 5.16 -24.81 -18.77
N SER A 380 5.27 -25.89 -17.99
CA SER A 380 5.46 -25.86 -16.54
C SER A 380 6.60 -24.92 -16.11
N LEU A 381 6.27 -23.90 -15.31
CA LEU A 381 7.21 -22.94 -14.68
C LEU A 381 8.16 -23.56 -13.62
N LYS A 382 8.30 -24.89 -13.57
CA LYS A 382 9.21 -25.57 -12.63
C LYS A 382 10.64 -25.54 -13.18
N GLY A 383 11.36 -24.43 -13.02
CA GLY A 383 12.80 -24.48 -13.30
C GLY A 383 13.59 -23.19 -13.48
N LEU A 384 13.01 -21.99 -13.35
CA LEU A 384 13.78 -20.75 -13.42
C LEU A 384 13.79 -20.07 -12.05
N TYR A 385 14.90 -20.26 -11.33
CA TYR A 385 15.31 -19.58 -10.09
C TYR A 385 14.33 -19.69 -8.90
N GLU A 386 14.38 -20.78 -8.15
CA GLU A 386 13.72 -20.82 -6.84
C GLU A 386 14.44 -19.87 -5.87
N VAL A 387 13.77 -18.78 -5.48
CA VAL A 387 14.24 -17.93 -4.39
C VAL A 387 14.26 -18.74 -3.11
N LYS A 388 15.45 -18.94 -2.55
CA LYS A 388 15.60 -19.64 -1.28
C LYS A 388 14.94 -18.82 -0.17
N LYS A 389 13.86 -19.35 0.40
CA LYS A 389 13.20 -18.71 1.54
C LYS A 389 14.03 -18.92 2.80
N GLU A 390 14.68 -17.85 3.25
CA GLU A 390 15.46 -17.86 4.50
C GLU A 390 14.60 -17.54 5.74
N HIS A 391 13.39 -17.03 5.53
CA HIS A 391 12.48 -16.63 6.58
C HIS A 391 11.13 -17.34 6.50
N CYS A 392 10.49 -17.56 7.65
CA CYS A 392 9.11 -18.02 7.76
C CYS A 392 8.24 -16.89 8.32
N HIS A 393 7.58 -16.14 7.42
CA HIS A 393 6.76 -14.99 7.82
C HIS A 393 5.35 -15.39 8.30
N LEU A 394 4.96 -16.65 8.16
CA LEU A 394 3.68 -17.12 8.68
C LEU A 394 3.76 -17.36 10.19
N PRO A 395 2.66 -17.17 10.94
CA PRO A 395 2.63 -17.51 12.35
C PRO A 395 3.08 -18.95 12.60
N PRO A 396 3.83 -19.23 13.68
CA PRO A 396 4.12 -20.60 14.09
C PRO A 396 2.79 -21.35 14.33
N LYS A 397 2.78 -22.64 13.97
CA LYS A 397 1.61 -23.51 14.13
C LYS A 397 1.32 -23.80 15.60
#